data_AF-V5GQ03-F1
#
_entry.id   AF-V5GQ03-F1
#
_cell.length_a   1.000
_cell.length_b   1.000
_cell.length_c   1.000
_cell.angle_alpha   90.00
_cell.angle_beta   90.00
_cell.angle_gamma   90.00
#
_symmetry.space_group_name_H-M   'P 1'
#
loop_
_entity.id
_entity.type
_entity.pdbx_description
1 polymer ?
#
loop_
_entity_poly.entity_id
_entity_poly.type
_entity_poly.pdbx_seq_one_letter_code
_entity_poly.pdbx_strand_id
1 'polypeptide(L)'
;MKLGSPCIQWCLLAMLIDATLAERRIDDEKQYWQHQDIQKALENTDKKSWMYYRTLRNSERSKNTCVYAEVQGKVENEDVY
;
A
#
# COMPACT_ATOMS: atom_id res chain seq x y z
N MET A 1 -9.91 -37.87 -22.37
CA MET A 1 -9.77 -36.50 -21.83
C MET A 1 -10.18 -35.54 -22.91
N LYS A 2 -11.29 -34.80 -22.74
CA LYS A 2 -11.70 -33.77 -23.72
C LYS A 2 -10.68 -32.64 -23.64
N LEU A 3 -9.94 -32.41 -24.73
CA LEU A 3 -9.15 -31.18 -24.89
C LEU A 3 -10.13 -30.02 -24.76
N GLY A 4 -9.96 -29.19 -23.73
CA GLY A 4 -10.71 -27.95 -23.59
C GLY A 4 -10.56 -27.13 -24.88
N SER A 5 -11.65 -26.50 -25.32
CA SER A 5 -11.65 -25.69 -26.54
C SER A 5 -10.42 -24.76 -26.56
N PRO A 6 -9.62 -24.76 -27.64
CA PRO A 6 -8.37 -23.99 -27.70
C PRO A 6 -8.60 -22.50 -27.43
N CYS A 7 -9.78 -21.98 -27.77
CA CYS A 7 -10.18 -20.61 -27.45
C CYS A 7 -10.21 -20.35 -25.94
N ILE A 8 -10.72 -21.29 -25.13
CA ILE A 8 -10.78 -21.14 -23.67
C ILE A 8 -9.36 -21.11 -23.09
N GLN A 9 -8.48 -21.97 -23.59
CA GLN A 9 -7.08 -22.03 -23.14
C GLN A 9 -6.31 -20.76 -23.49
N TRP A 10 -6.57 -20.18 -24.67
CA TRP A 10 -5.98 -18.90 -25.09
C TRP A 10 -6.54 -17.71 -24.29
N CYS A 11 -7.84 -17.68 -23.99
CA CYS A 11 -8.43 -16.66 -23.13
C CYS A 11 -7.84 -16.69 -21.71
N LEU A 12 -7.65 -17.88 -21.13
CA LEU A 12 -7.01 -18.03 -19.82
C LEU A 12 -5.56 -17.55 -19.83
N LEU A 13 -4.81 -17.85 -20.90
CA LEU A 13 -3.43 -17.39 -21.04
C LEU A 13 -3.33 -15.87 -21.18
N ALA A 14 -4.22 -15.26 -21.97
CA ALA A 14 -4.28 -13.82 -22.16
C ALA A 14 -4.60 -13.08 -20.84
N MET A 15 -5.57 -13.58 -20.05
CA MET A 15 -5.89 -13.01 -18.73
C MET A 15 -4.74 -13.13 -17.73
N LEU A 16 -4.00 -14.25 -17.74
CA LEU A 16 -2.82 -14.43 -16.89
C LEU A 16 -1.70 -13.46 -17.25
N ILE A 17 -1.44 -13.27 -18.54
CA ILE A 17 -0.42 -12.34 -19.05
C ILE A 17 -0.78 -10.90 -18.65
N ASP A 18 -2.04 -10.49 -18.85
CA ASP A 18 -2.53 -9.15 -18.50
C ASP A 18 -2.42 -8.86 -16.98
N ALA A 19 -2.78 -9.85 -16.14
CA ALA A 19 -2.62 -9.74 -14.68
C ALA A 19 -1.15 -9.66 -14.23
N THR A 20 -0.21 -10.22 -15.00
CA THR A 20 1.23 -10.13 -14.70
C THR A 20 1.91 -8.89 -15.29
N LEU A 21 1.37 -8.32 -16.37
CA LEU A 21 1.89 -7.11 -17.03
C LEU A 21 1.30 -5.82 -16.48
N ALA A 22 0.17 -5.88 -15.77
CA ALA A 22 -0.31 -4.76 -14.99
C ALA A 22 0.78 -4.30 -14.01
N GLU A 23 0.93 -2.98 -13.87
CA GLU A 23 1.86 -2.36 -12.93
C GLU A 23 1.67 -2.99 -11.55
N ARG A 24 2.68 -3.73 -11.06
CA ARG A 24 2.67 -4.22 -9.69
C ARG A 24 2.83 -3.02 -8.79
N ARG A 25 1.74 -2.64 -8.13
CA ARG A 25 1.74 -1.58 -7.14
C ARG A 25 2.59 -2.04 -5.95
N ILE A 26 3.23 -1.09 -5.29
CA ILE A 26 4.07 -1.35 -4.11
C ILE A 26 3.31 -2.20 -3.08
N ASP A 27 2.01 -1.96 -2.92
CA ASP A 27 1.10 -2.68 -2.01
C ASP A 27 1.05 -4.20 -2.29
N ASP A 28 1.17 -4.63 -3.54
CA ASP A 28 1.05 -6.03 -3.96
C ASP A 28 2.41 -6.72 -4.14
N GLU A 29 3.51 -5.96 -4.11
CA GLU A 29 4.83 -6.51 -4.39
C GLU A 29 5.49 -7.09 -3.13
N LYS A 30 5.75 -8.41 -3.18
CA LYS A 30 6.31 -9.18 -2.06
C LYS A 30 7.58 -8.58 -1.46
N GLN A 31 8.40 -7.94 -2.28
CA GLN A 31 9.63 -7.32 -1.83
C GLN A 31 9.41 -6.10 -0.92
N TYR A 32 8.18 -5.59 -0.80
CA TYR A 32 7.85 -4.44 0.04
C TYR A 32 6.97 -4.80 1.23
N TRP A 33 6.46 -6.03 1.31
CA TRP A 33 5.56 -6.46 2.39
C TRP A 33 6.16 -6.26 3.77
N GLN A 34 7.47 -6.49 3.95
CA GLN A 34 8.13 -6.27 5.24
C GLN A 34 8.17 -4.81 5.69
N HIS A 35 7.87 -3.87 4.80
CA HIS A 35 7.80 -2.43 5.08
C HIS A 35 6.37 -1.91 5.23
N GLN A 36 5.35 -2.77 5.12
CA GLN A 36 3.93 -2.40 5.12
C GLN A 36 3.19 -2.80 6.41
N ASP A 37 3.92 -3.22 7.45
CA ASP A 37 3.34 -3.55 8.75
C ASP A 37 3.00 -2.27 9.54
N ILE A 38 1.70 -1.95 9.59
CA ILE A 38 1.21 -0.76 10.29
C ILE A 38 1.33 -0.88 11.81
N GLN A 39 1.19 -2.08 12.39
CA GLN A 39 1.32 -2.27 13.82
C GLN A 39 2.75 -1.99 14.26
N LYS A 40 3.72 -2.53 13.52
CA LYS A 40 5.14 -2.26 13.75
C LYS A 40 5.47 -0.77 13.64
N ALA A 41 4.86 -0.05 12.70
CA ALA A 41 5.04 1.40 12.58
C ALA A 41 4.47 2.16 13.79
N LEU A 42 3.28 1.76 14.27
CA LEU A 42 2.64 2.36 15.44
C LEU A 42 3.37 2.04 16.75
N GLU A 43 3.94 0.85 16.86
CA GLU A 43 4.67 0.39 18.04
C GLU A 43 6.13 0.86 18.08
N ASN A 44 6.63 1.53 17.03
CA ASN A 44 8.00 2.05 16.99
C ASN A 44 8.35 2.89 18.23
N THR A 45 9.55 2.70 18.78
CA THR A 45 10.05 3.46 19.93
C THR A 45 10.08 4.96 19.64
N ASP A 46 10.43 5.35 18.41
CA ASP A 46 10.31 6.73 17.97
C ASP A 46 8.88 7.00 17.50
N LYS A 47 8.15 7.75 18.33
CA LYS A 47 6.75 8.14 18.05
C LYS A 47 6.65 9.36 17.15
N LYS A 48 7.76 10.06 16.86
CA LYS A 48 7.74 11.32 16.11
C LYS A 48 8.46 11.18 14.77
N SER A 49 7.68 11.07 13.69
CA SER A 49 8.21 10.90 12.34
C SER A 49 8.00 12.15 11.49
N TRP A 50 9.06 12.63 10.84
CA TRP A 50 9.00 13.76 9.91
C TRP A 50 8.71 13.31 8.49
N MET A 51 7.83 14.02 7.78
CA MET A 51 7.58 13.77 6.36
C MET A 51 8.63 14.49 5.51
N TYR A 52 9.58 13.71 4.96
CA TYR A 52 10.68 14.25 4.17
C TYR A 52 10.32 14.48 2.69
N TYR A 53 9.57 13.54 2.09
CA TYR A 53 9.09 13.65 0.71
C TYR A 53 7.59 13.45 0.63
N ARG A 54 6.94 14.22 -0.25
CA ARG A 54 5.55 14.00 -0.68
C ARG A 54 5.39 14.43 -2.13
N THR A 55 4.48 13.80 -2.86
CA THR A 55 4.17 14.09 -4.26
C THR A 55 2.94 14.99 -4.46
N LEU A 56 2.46 15.67 -3.40
CA LEU A 56 1.28 16.53 -3.52
C LEU A 56 1.49 17.67 -4.53
N ARG A 57 0.48 17.88 -5.39
CA ARG A 57 0.40 19.04 -6.29
C ARG A 57 0.54 20.33 -5.49
N ASN A 58 1.43 21.22 -5.94
CA ASN A 58 1.65 22.54 -5.37
C ASN A 58 0.37 23.40 -5.51
N SER A 59 -0.44 23.42 -4.47
CA SER A 59 -1.67 24.21 -4.34
C SER A 59 -1.56 25.11 -3.11
N GLU A 60 -2.34 26.18 -3.05
CA GLU A 60 -2.48 27.04 -1.85
C GLU A 60 -2.69 26.20 -0.57
N ARG A 61 -3.44 25.09 -0.67
CA ARG A 61 -3.76 24.17 0.43
C ARG A 61 -2.63 23.20 0.81
N SER A 62 -1.58 23.09 -0.02
CA SER A 62 -0.45 22.18 0.18
C SER A 62 0.88 22.92 0.35
N LYS A 63 0.86 24.16 0.86
CA LYS A 63 2.07 24.91 1.23
C LYS A 63 2.73 24.45 2.53
N ASN A 64 2.13 23.47 3.23
CA ASN A 64 2.61 23.04 4.54
C ASN A 64 4.06 22.55 4.45
N THR A 65 4.95 23.24 5.16
CA THR A 65 6.35 22.87 5.43
C THR A 65 6.46 22.20 6.79
N CYS A 66 7.56 21.48 7.04
CA CYS A 66 7.89 20.93 8.36
C CYS A 66 6.78 20.05 8.96
N VAL A 67 6.22 19.16 8.14
CA VAL A 67 5.13 18.27 8.57
C VAL A 67 5.72 17.06 9.30
N TYR A 68 5.14 16.73 10.45
CA TYR A 68 5.46 15.53 11.21
C TYR A 68 4.18 14.86 11.71
N ALA A 69 4.30 13.58 12.04
CA ALA A 69 3.30 12.81 12.76
C ALA A 69 3.86 12.47 14.14
N GLU A 70 3.02 12.60 15.16
CA GLU A 70 3.30 12.15 16.51
C GLU A 70 2.25 11.10 16.89
N VAL A 71 2.69 9.85 17.02
CA VAL A 71 1.82 8.72 17.28
C VAL A 71 1.52 8.67 18.77
N GLN A 72 0.27 8.95 19.13
CA GLN A 72 -0.20 8.72 20.49
C GLN A 72 -0.45 7.22 20.70
N GLY A 73 -0.17 6.73 21.90
CA GLY A 73 -0.43 5.34 22.27
C GLY A 73 -1.91 4.99 22.18
N LYS A 74 -2.22 3.69 22.28
CA LYS A 74 -3.61 3.22 22.31
C LYS A 74 -4.35 3.91 23.44
N VAL A 75 -5.45 4.57 23.12
CA VAL A 75 -6.38 5.06 24.13
C VAL A 75 -7.17 3.85 24.63
N GLU A 76 -6.84 3.38 25.82
CA GLU A 76 -7.70 2.43 26.52
C GLU A 76 -8.95 3.22 26.95
N ASN A 77 -10.13 2.80 26.48
CA ASN A 77 -11.48 3.38 26.72
C ASN A 77 -12.14 4.16 25.57
N GLU A 78 -11.94 3.79 24.31
CA GLU A 78 -12.97 4.05 23.29
C GLU A 78 -13.44 2.71 22.70
N ASP A 79 -14.72 2.40 22.90
CA ASP A 79 -15.43 1.38 22.14
C ASP A 79 -15.43 1.79 20.66
N VAL A 80 -14.38 1.39 19.95
CA VAL A 80 -14.30 1.54 18.50
C VAL A 80 -15.19 0.46 17.90
N TYR A 81 -16.40 0.88 17.52
CA TYR A 81 -17.45 0.10 16.86
C TYR A 81 -16.95 -0.73 15.67
#